data_AF-A0A812IPI6-F1
#
_entry.id   AF-A0A812IPI6-F1
#
_cell.length_a   1.000
_cell.length_b   1.000
_cell.length_c   1.000
_cell.angle_alpha   90.00
_cell.angle_beta   90.00
_cell.angle_gamma   90.00
#
_symmetry.space_group_name_H-M   'P 1'
#
loop_
_entity.id
_entity.type
_entity.pdbx_description
1 polymer ?
#
loop_
_entity_poly.entity_id
_entity_poly.type
_entity_poly.pdbx_seq_one_letter_code
_entity_poly.pdbx_strand_id
1 'polypeptide(L)'
;SGAWEAHADATKEVQEAFHPVATGPTLVLNVIAYVPLVLLLNMLAGFSVEYQHFIALYSLCPTLVMGLVYYYYLFRANMWQFTASAVLGWLNNWTMAMAISLVSFTQVAMHYVLLLWVERLLPTTWQGYMTFPMQTIESSVQNVVLLLYCFGFALVVSCPVWCEGYRICMEIVKREGELSKTEAVIEILYTTSQLAVVLQKQTALAMIQIRWGFPFHFIHFVAAIVENMFLHQMVQFKYAWIHKLCHEVQPLYRLAHLEHHICKGTYPITPAAGLWEVWIEGGTLNFCNTLACIPYIFFHAAVSGPNVVVHTMWPHKSLVQWHTLHHVTHSDIYAVNVPSKNDETFSRDVKKYKEPLQ
;
A
#
# COMPACT_ATOMS: atom_id res chain seq x y z
N SER A 1 -2.30 -25.21 19.72
CA SER A 1 -1.17 -25.89 19.05
C SER A 1 -1.51 -26.29 17.62
N GLY A 2 -2.63 -26.96 17.35
CA GLY A 2 -2.96 -27.46 16.00
C GLY A 2 -3.15 -26.43 14.86
N ALA A 3 -3.54 -25.18 15.16
CA ALA A 3 -3.69 -24.14 14.12
C ALA A 3 -2.34 -23.64 13.57
N TRP A 4 -1.25 -23.75 14.35
CA TRP A 4 0.07 -23.28 13.94
C TRP A 4 0.81 -24.30 13.08
N GLU A 5 0.70 -25.59 13.43
CA GLU A 5 1.23 -26.69 12.61
C GLU A 5 0.52 -26.75 11.25
N ALA A 6 -0.82 -26.63 11.23
CA ALA A 6 -1.58 -26.54 9.98
C ALA A 6 -1.22 -25.31 9.14
N HIS A 7 -0.89 -24.18 9.77
CA HIS A 7 -0.42 -22.99 9.07
C HIS A 7 1.00 -23.16 8.51
N ALA A 8 1.91 -23.78 9.25
CA ALA A 8 3.27 -24.05 8.80
C ALA A 8 3.31 -25.02 7.60
N ASP A 9 2.48 -26.07 7.63
CA ASP A 9 2.33 -27.01 6.52
C ASP A 9 1.73 -26.33 5.29
N ALA A 10 0.68 -25.50 5.46
CA ALA A 10 0.10 -24.71 4.39
C ALA A 10 1.09 -23.68 3.79
N THR A 11 1.90 -23.02 4.63
CA THR A 11 2.94 -22.10 4.14
C THR A 11 3.97 -22.82 3.28
N LYS A 12 4.35 -24.05 3.64
CA LYS A 12 5.30 -24.85 2.85
C LYS A 12 4.73 -25.23 1.48
N GLU A 13 3.47 -25.67 1.42
CA GLU A 13 2.78 -25.95 0.15
C GLU A 13 2.69 -24.70 -0.73
N VAL A 14 2.35 -23.55 -0.14
CA VAL A 14 2.34 -22.27 -0.87
C VAL A 14 3.75 -21.94 -1.37
N GLN A 15 4.79 -22.08 -0.54
CA GLN A 15 6.15 -21.80 -0.96
C GLN A 15 6.60 -22.65 -2.15
N GLU A 16 6.22 -23.93 -2.19
CA GLU A 16 6.54 -24.85 -3.29
C GLU A 16 5.85 -24.45 -4.61
N ALA A 17 4.73 -23.72 -4.55
CA ALA A 17 4.03 -23.21 -5.74
C ALA A 17 4.67 -21.94 -6.34
N PHE A 18 5.59 -21.28 -5.62
CA PHE A 18 6.29 -20.08 -6.08
C PHE A 18 7.68 -20.39 -6.63
N HIS A 19 8.03 -19.76 -7.75
CA HIS A 19 9.34 -19.89 -8.37
C HIS A 19 10.33 -18.85 -7.81
N PRO A 20 11.60 -19.22 -7.58
CA PRO A 20 12.63 -18.24 -7.27
C PRO A 20 12.77 -17.19 -8.38
N VAL A 21 12.71 -15.91 -8.01
CA VAL A 21 12.87 -14.79 -8.94
C VAL A 21 13.91 -13.79 -8.43
N ALA A 22 14.62 -13.15 -9.36
CA ALA A 22 15.59 -12.10 -9.03
C ALA A 22 14.88 -10.79 -8.70
N THR A 23 15.34 -10.09 -7.66
CA THR A 23 14.70 -8.87 -7.14
C THR A 23 14.57 -7.76 -8.18
N GLY A 24 15.70 -7.31 -8.76
CA GLY A 24 15.71 -6.19 -9.71
C GLY A 24 14.76 -6.40 -10.89
N PRO A 25 14.89 -7.51 -11.65
CA PRO A 25 13.97 -7.84 -12.75
C PRO A 25 12.50 -7.94 -12.31
N THR A 26 12.22 -8.50 -11.12
CA THR A 26 10.86 -8.61 -10.57
C THR A 26 10.22 -7.24 -10.39
N LEU A 27 10.94 -6.30 -9.76
CA LEU A 27 10.43 -4.94 -9.51
C LEU A 27 10.22 -4.16 -10.82
N VAL A 28 11.07 -4.38 -11.82
CA VAL A 28 10.88 -3.80 -13.16
C VAL A 28 9.65 -4.38 -13.86
N LEU A 29 9.46 -5.69 -13.83
CA LEU A 29 8.26 -6.32 -14.40
C LEU A 29 6.99 -5.87 -13.66
N ASN A 30 7.08 -5.68 -12.34
CA ASN A 30 5.99 -5.14 -11.55
C ASN A 30 5.53 -3.79 -12.07
N VAL A 31 6.43 -2.82 -12.25
CA VAL A 31 6.04 -1.49 -12.71
C VAL A 31 5.54 -1.51 -14.17
N ILE A 32 6.18 -2.31 -15.03
CA ILE A 32 5.78 -2.46 -16.44
C ILE A 32 4.39 -3.08 -16.55
N ALA A 33 4.08 -4.12 -15.76
CA ALA A 33 2.79 -4.80 -15.79
C ALA A 33 1.68 -4.01 -15.09
N TYR A 34 2.03 -3.17 -14.11
CA TYR A 34 1.05 -2.36 -13.38
C TYR A 34 0.42 -1.27 -14.26
N VAL A 35 1.19 -0.67 -15.17
CA VAL A 35 0.69 0.36 -16.10
C VAL A 35 -0.48 -0.13 -16.98
N PRO A 36 -0.35 -1.20 -17.78
CA PRO A 36 -1.44 -1.70 -18.61
C PRO A 36 -2.61 -2.24 -17.77
N LEU A 37 -2.35 -2.80 -16.58
CA LEU A 37 -3.42 -3.18 -15.66
C LEU A 37 -4.29 -1.97 -15.28
N VAL A 38 -3.67 -0.88 -14.83
CA VAL A 38 -4.44 0.30 -14.41
C VAL A 38 -5.14 0.98 -15.59
N LEU A 39 -4.53 1.01 -16.78
CA LEU A 39 -5.22 1.46 -18.00
C LEU A 39 -6.48 0.63 -18.27
N LEU A 40 -6.36 -0.70 -18.25
CA LEU A 40 -7.48 -1.60 -18.45
C LEU A 40 -8.57 -1.37 -17.40
N LEU A 41 -8.20 -1.26 -16.11
CA LEU A 41 -9.15 -0.99 -15.04
C LEU A 41 -9.89 0.35 -15.24
N ASN A 42 -9.20 1.38 -15.72
CA ASN A 42 -9.81 2.69 -16.02
C ASN A 42 -10.82 2.60 -17.18
N MET A 43 -10.49 1.83 -18.22
CA MET A 43 -11.41 1.58 -19.33
C MET A 43 -12.65 0.82 -18.85
N LEU A 44 -12.47 -0.22 -18.04
CA LEU A 44 -13.57 -1.02 -17.48
C LEU A 44 -14.45 -0.22 -16.49
N ALA A 45 -13.84 0.69 -15.73
CA ALA A 45 -14.55 1.64 -14.87
C ALA A 45 -15.39 2.66 -15.67
N GLY A 46 -15.12 2.78 -16.97
CA GLY A 46 -15.82 3.66 -17.90
C GLY A 46 -15.69 5.14 -17.54
N PHE A 47 -14.49 5.55 -17.13
CA PHE A 47 -14.10 6.96 -17.00
C PHE A 47 -13.99 7.62 -18.38
N SER A 48 -14.12 8.95 -18.42
CA SER A 48 -13.96 9.77 -19.62
C SER A 48 -12.58 9.62 -20.25
N VAL A 49 -12.47 9.88 -21.56
CA VAL A 49 -11.20 9.82 -22.29
C VAL A 49 -10.24 10.89 -21.76
N GLU A 50 -10.76 12.08 -21.45
CA GLU A 50 -10.02 13.18 -20.86
C GLU A 50 -9.42 12.79 -19.50
N TYR A 51 -10.19 12.10 -18.66
CA TYR A 51 -9.71 11.58 -17.39
C TYR A 51 -8.65 10.48 -17.58
N GLN A 52 -8.87 9.54 -18.50
CA GLN A 52 -7.89 8.50 -18.82
C GLN A 52 -6.55 9.09 -19.29
N HIS A 53 -6.59 10.14 -20.13
CA HIS A 53 -5.40 10.89 -20.54
C HIS A 53 -4.71 11.57 -19.36
N PHE A 54 -5.47 12.19 -18.46
CA PHE A 54 -4.93 12.79 -17.25
C PHE A 54 -4.18 11.74 -16.41
N ILE A 55 -4.81 10.59 -16.14
CA ILE A 55 -4.20 9.50 -15.36
C ILE A 55 -2.95 8.94 -16.05
N ALA A 56 -2.98 8.77 -17.38
CA ALA A 56 -1.82 8.33 -18.13
C ALA A 56 -0.62 9.28 -17.94
N LEU A 57 -0.86 10.59 -18.03
CA LEU A 57 0.18 11.61 -17.97
C LEU A 57 0.65 11.90 -16.53
N TYR A 58 -0.27 11.97 -15.57
CA TYR A 58 0.01 12.43 -14.21
C TYR A 58 0.04 11.31 -13.17
N SER A 59 -0.15 10.05 -13.54
CA SER A 59 -0.02 8.93 -12.59
C SER A 59 0.82 7.81 -13.18
N LEU A 60 0.44 7.28 -14.35
CA LEU A 60 1.08 6.10 -14.92
C LEU A 60 2.48 6.37 -15.47
N CYS A 61 2.65 7.40 -16.29
CA CYS A 61 3.95 7.78 -16.82
C CYS A 61 4.96 8.13 -15.71
N PRO A 62 4.60 8.98 -14.70
CA PRO A 62 5.47 9.23 -13.56
C PRO A 62 5.83 7.96 -12.78
N THR A 63 4.86 7.07 -12.51
CA THR A 63 5.13 5.80 -11.82
C THR A 63 6.13 4.94 -12.60
N LEU A 64 5.95 4.82 -13.92
CA LEU A 64 6.86 4.05 -14.76
C LEU A 64 8.27 4.64 -14.77
N VAL A 65 8.38 5.94 -15.04
CA VAL A 65 9.67 6.63 -15.11
C VAL A 65 10.37 6.59 -13.77
N MET A 66 9.70 7.00 -12.69
CA MET A 66 10.30 7.05 -11.37
C MET A 66 10.57 5.66 -10.80
N GLY A 67 9.73 4.67 -11.10
CA GLY A 67 10.00 3.27 -10.76
C GLY A 67 11.28 2.76 -11.40
N LEU A 68 11.45 2.97 -12.71
CA LEU A 68 12.68 2.59 -13.40
C LEU A 68 13.91 3.35 -12.89
N VAL A 69 13.79 4.66 -12.65
CA VAL A 69 14.88 5.48 -12.09
C VAL A 69 15.29 4.98 -10.69
N TYR A 70 14.31 4.72 -9.82
CA TYR A 70 14.57 4.27 -8.46
C TYR A 70 15.18 2.86 -8.44
N TYR A 71 14.66 1.93 -9.22
CA TYR A 71 15.24 0.59 -9.33
C TYR A 71 16.62 0.60 -9.96
N TYR A 72 16.88 1.50 -10.91
CA TYR A 72 18.24 1.68 -11.43
C TYR A 72 19.17 2.25 -10.38
N TYR A 73 18.71 3.18 -9.56
CA TYR A 73 19.49 3.73 -8.45
C TYR A 73 19.91 2.63 -7.47
N LEU A 74 18.96 1.76 -7.08
CA LEU A 74 19.19 0.68 -6.12
C LEU A 74 19.97 -0.52 -6.69
N PHE A 75 19.56 -1.02 -7.85
CA PHE A 75 20.05 -2.29 -8.41
C PHE A 75 21.01 -2.13 -9.59
N ARG A 76 21.17 -0.91 -10.12
CA ARG A 76 22.03 -0.61 -11.27
C ARG A 76 21.69 -1.52 -12.46
N ALA A 77 22.70 -1.99 -13.19
CA ALA A 77 22.53 -2.88 -14.33
C ALA A 77 21.84 -4.22 -13.96
N ASN A 78 21.86 -4.64 -12.68
CA ASN A 78 21.24 -5.90 -12.26
C ASN A 78 19.72 -5.90 -12.41
N MET A 79 19.07 -4.73 -12.48
CA MET A 79 17.62 -4.66 -12.74
C MET A 79 17.23 -5.19 -14.13
N TRP A 80 18.16 -5.18 -15.09
CA TRP A 80 17.93 -5.55 -16.49
C TRP A 80 18.29 -7.00 -16.80
N GLN A 81 18.67 -7.80 -15.80
CA GLN A 81 19.07 -9.21 -15.98
C GLN A 81 17.86 -10.13 -16.23
N PHE A 82 17.12 -9.85 -17.30
CA PHE A 82 16.01 -10.67 -17.76
C PHE A 82 16.51 -11.95 -18.40
N THR A 83 16.11 -13.08 -17.83
CA THR A 83 16.18 -14.38 -18.48
C THR A 83 14.77 -14.87 -18.78
N ALA A 84 14.60 -15.76 -19.76
CA ALA A 84 13.30 -16.37 -20.02
C ALA A 84 12.73 -17.05 -18.76
N SER A 85 13.59 -17.71 -17.98
CA SER A 85 13.22 -18.31 -16.70
C SER A 85 12.75 -17.27 -15.67
N ALA A 86 13.37 -16.08 -15.62
CA ALA A 86 12.96 -15.01 -14.71
C ALA A 86 11.58 -14.46 -15.08
N VAL A 87 11.29 -14.26 -16.37
CA VAL A 87 9.99 -13.78 -16.84
C VAL A 87 8.90 -14.83 -16.61
N LEU A 88 9.17 -16.10 -16.93
CA LEU A 88 8.22 -17.20 -16.69
C LEU A 88 7.97 -17.41 -15.18
N GLY A 89 9.02 -17.35 -14.36
CA GLY A 89 8.90 -17.41 -12.91
C GLY A 89 8.09 -16.25 -12.34
N TRP A 90 8.29 -15.03 -12.86
CA TRP A 90 7.49 -13.87 -12.50
C TRP A 90 6.01 -14.07 -12.88
N LEU A 91 5.72 -14.55 -14.10
CA LEU A 91 4.35 -14.82 -14.54
C LEU A 91 3.65 -15.85 -13.66
N ASN A 92 4.34 -16.95 -13.31
CA ASN A 92 3.79 -17.94 -12.38
C ASN A 92 3.47 -17.31 -11.02
N ASN A 93 4.43 -16.60 -10.44
CA ASN A 93 4.26 -15.96 -9.13
C ASN A 93 3.14 -14.92 -9.17
N TRP A 94 3.00 -14.19 -10.27
CA TRP A 94 1.91 -13.26 -10.50
C TRP A 94 0.55 -13.97 -10.55
N THR A 95 0.45 -15.11 -11.23
CA THR A 95 -0.78 -15.95 -11.22
C THR A 95 -1.10 -16.45 -9.81
N MET A 96 -0.11 -16.85 -9.02
CA MET A 96 -0.32 -17.24 -7.62
C MET A 96 -0.77 -16.05 -6.76
N ALA A 97 -0.18 -14.87 -6.95
CA ALA A 97 -0.60 -13.64 -6.31
C ALA A 97 -2.02 -13.23 -6.68
N MET A 98 -2.45 -13.47 -7.93
CA MET A 98 -3.84 -13.32 -8.35
C MET A 98 -4.78 -14.24 -7.59
N ALA A 99 -4.41 -15.50 -7.38
CA ALA A 99 -5.21 -16.43 -6.59
C ALA A 99 -5.36 -15.97 -5.13
N ILE A 100 -4.28 -15.49 -4.51
CA ILE A 100 -4.30 -14.88 -3.17
C ILE A 100 -5.23 -13.66 -3.16
N SER A 101 -5.09 -12.77 -4.15
CA SER A 101 -5.93 -11.59 -4.32
C SER A 101 -7.41 -11.94 -4.41
N LEU A 102 -7.77 -12.97 -5.18
CA LEU A 102 -9.17 -13.43 -5.31
C LEU A 102 -9.72 -13.93 -3.98
N VAL A 103 -8.94 -14.67 -3.19
CA VAL A 103 -9.35 -15.11 -1.85
C VAL A 103 -9.57 -13.89 -0.95
N SER A 104 -8.64 -12.93 -0.94
CA SER A 104 -8.79 -11.68 -0.19
C SER A 104 -10.04 -10.89 -0.63
N PHE A 105 -10.32 -10.86 -1.94
CA PHE A 105 -11.50 -10.23 -2.50
C PHE A 105 -12.80 -10.90 -2.04
N THR A 106 -12.84 -12.23 -1.90
CA THR A 106 -14.02 -12.92 -1.37
C THR A 106 -14.38 -12.46 0.04
N GLN A 107 -13.39 -12.13 0.88
CA GLN A 107 -13.63 -11.57 2.20
C GLN A 107 -14.30 -10.20 2.09
N VAL A 108 -13.79 -9.32 1.21
CA VAL A 108 -14.39 -8.00 0.96
C VAL A 108 -15.84 -8.14 0.47
N ALA A 109 -16.10 -9.07 -0.45
CA ALA A 109 -17.44 -9.35 -0.97
C ALA A 109 -18.40 -9.85 0.12
N MET A 110 -17.95 -10.75 1.01
CA MET A 110 -18.76 -11.23 2.14
C MET A 110 -19.13 -10.09 3.09
N HIS A 111 -18.19 -9.21 3.40
CA HIS A 111 -18.44 -8.05 4.26
C HIS A 111 -19.40 -7.05 3.62
N TYR A 112 -19.27 -6.81 2.32
CA TYR A 112 -20.23 -5.99 1.57
C TYR A 112 -21.67 -6.52 1.75
N VAL A 113 -21.88 -7.83 1.54
CA VAL A 113 -23.22 -8.45 1.73
C VAL A 113 -23.68 -8.38 3.19
N LEU A 114 -22.79 -8.61 4.15
CA LEU A 114 -23.11 -8.53 5.57
C LEU A 114 -23.55 -7.12 5.98
N LEU A 115 -22.84 -6.09 5.52
CA LEU A 115 -23.17 -4.70 5.82
C LEU A 115 -24.52 -4.29 5.21
N LEU A 116 -24.84 -4.75 4.00
CA LEU A 116 -26.17 -4.59 3.41
C LEU A 116 -27.27 -5.28 4.22
N TRP A 117 -26.98 -6.44 4.82
CA TRP A 117 -27.95 -7.10 5.70
C TRP A 117 -28.17 -6.28 6.99
N VAL A 118 -27.09 -5.76 7.59
CA VAL A 118 -27.14 -4.91 8.78
C VAL A 118 -27.85 -3.58 8.50
N GLU A 119 -27.73 -3.03 7.29
CA GLU A 119 -28.38 -1.78 6.89
C GLU A 119 -29.89 -1.78 7.18
N ARG A 120 -30.55 -2.94 7.04
CA ARG A 120 -31.99 -3.10 7.28
C ARG A 120 -32.40 -2.79 8.72
N LEU A 121 -31.45 -2.80 9.65
CA LEU A 121 -31.67 -2.49 11.06
C LEU A 121 -31.47 -1.00 11.38
N LEU A 122 -30.98 -0.20 10.43
CA LEU A 122 -30.73 1.23 10.61
C LEU A 122 -32.01 2.05 10.39
N PRO A 123 -32.08 3.29 10.92
CA PRO A 123 -33.14 4.22 10.55
C PRO A 123 -33.23 4.41 9.03
N THR A 124 -34.43 4.58 8.48
CA THR A 124 -34.65 4.74 7.03
C THR A 124 -33.87 5.89 6.41
N THR A 125 -33.55 6.93 7.18
CA THR A 125 -32.71 8.06 6.76
C THR A 125 -31.25 7.69 6.51
N TRP A 126 -30.80 6.53 7.00
CA TRP A 126 -29.43 6.01 6.89
C TRP A 126 -29.35 4.79 5.95
N GLN A 127 -30.45 4.44 5.30
CA GLN A 127 -30.51 3.37 4.32
C GLN A 127 -30.46 3.94 2.90
N GLY A 128 -29.79 3.23 2.00
CA GLY A 128 -29.77 3.54 0.58
C GLY A 128 -28.36 3.65 0.00
N TYR A 129 -28.30 3.54 -1.32
CA TYR A 129 -27.05 3.70 -2.05
C TYR A 129 -26.65 5.16 -2.13
N MET A 130 -25.33 5.41 -2.16
CA MET A 130 -24.76 6.71 -2.46
C MET A 130 -24.27 6.73 -3.90
N THR A 131 -24.67 7.75 -4.65
CA THR A 131 -24.22 7.98 -6.02
C THR A 131 -23.66 9.37 -6.16
N PHE A 132 -22.52 9.47 -6.84
CA PHE A 132 -21.92 10.72 -7.25
C PHE A 132 -21.83 10.76 -8.77
N PRO A 133 -22.04 11.92 -9.41
CA PRO A 133 -21.80 12.06 -10.84
C PRO A 133 -20.35 11.68 -11.17
N MET A 134 -20.15 10.93 -12.26
CA MET A 134 -18.81 10.48 -12.67
C MET A 134 -17.83 11.65 -12.79
N GLN A 135 -18.28 12.77 -13.39
CA GLN A 135 -17.49 14.00 -13.54
C GLN A 135 -16.99 14.54 -12.19
N THR A 136 -17.79 14.41 -11.12
CA THR A 136 -17.41 14.85 -9.78
C THR A 136 -16.35 13.93 -9.17
N ILE A 137 -16.48 12.61 -9.39
CA ILE A 137 -15.47 11.62 -8.96
C ILE A 137 -14.15 11.88 -9.69
N GLU A 138 -14.21 11.99 -11.02
CA GLU A 138 -13.06 12.27 -11.88
C GLU A 138 -12.34 13.55 -11.45
N SER A 139 -13.06 14.67 -11.33
CA SER A 139 -12.49 15.95 -10.89
C SER A 139 -11.86 15.86 -9.49
N SER A 140 -12.50 15.13 -8.58
CA SER A 140 -11.98 14.96 -7.21
C SER A 140 -10.68 14.18 -7.18
N VAL A 141 -10.60 13.08 -7.94
CA VAL A 141 -9.36 12.29 -8.01
C VAL A 141 -8.25 13.09 -8.69
N GLN A 142 -8.56 13.82 -9.77
CA GLN A 142 -7.59 14.72 -10.40
C GLN A 142 -7.01 15.73 -9.40
N ASN A 143 -7.88 16.38 -8.61
CA ASN A 143 -7.45 17.33 -7.58
C ASN A 143 -6.61 16.67 -6.49
N VAL A 144 -6.98 15.46 -6.05
CA VAL A 144 -6.17 14.71 -5.08
C VAL A 144 -4.80 14.36 -5.67
N VAL A 145 -4.73 13.92 -6.93
CA VAL A 145 -3.46 13.62 -7.60
C VAL A 145 -2.56 14.86 -7.65
N LEU A 146 -3.10 16.02 -8.02
CA LEU A 146 -2.33 17.27 -8.01
C LEU A 146 -1.87 17.65 -6.60
N LEU A 147 -2.73 17.45 -5.59
CA LEU A 147 -2.40 17.69 -4.19
C LEU A 147 -1.29 16.74 -3.69
N LEU A 148 -1.28 15.47 -4.09
CA LEU A 148 -0.17 14.53 -3.83
C LEU A 148 1.15 15.09 -4.35
N TYR A 149 1.17 15.66 -5.55
CA TYR A 149 2.38 16.29 -6.09
C TYR A 149 2.78 17.56 -5.34
N CYS A 150 1.83 18.37 -4.88
CA CYS A 150 2.14 19.50 -4.02
C CYS A 150 2.81 19.06 -2.71
N PHE A 151 2.31 18.00 -2.07
CA PHE A 151 2.94 17.44 -0.88
C PHE A 151 4.29 16.78 -1.17
N GLY A 152 4.41 16.04 -2.27
CA GLY A 152 5.71 15.51 -2.73
C GLY A 152 6.74 16.61 -2.94
N PHE A 153 6.34 17.73 -3.56
CA PHE A 153 7.20 18.90 -3.71
C PHE A 153 7.57 19.52 -2.36
N ALA A 154 6.62 19.65 -1.43
CA ALA A 154 6.89 20.13 -0.09
C ALA A 154 7.90 19.22 0.64
N LEU A 155 7.81 17.90 0.47
CA LEU A 155 8.78 16.95 0.99
C LEU A 155 10.16 17.13 0.35
N VAL A 156 10.26 17.31 -0.97
CA VAL A 156 11.52 17.58 -1.65
C VAL A 156 12.18 18.85 -1.11
N VAL A 157 11.41 19.93 -0.95
CA VAL A 157 11.91 21.20 -0.39
C VAL A 157 12.40 21.02 1.05
N SER A 158 11.71 20.20 1.82
CA SER A 158 12.07 19.88 3.22
C SER A 158 13.00 18.66 3.36
N CYS A 159 13.59 18.15 2.27
CA CYS A 159 14.48 16.99 2.25
C CYS A 159 15.57 16.97 3.34
N PRO A 160 16.24 18.10 3.68
CA PRO A 160 17.21 18.11 4.77
C PRO A 160 16.63 17.65 6.13
N VAL A 161 15.36 17.95 6.37
CA VAL A 161 14.64 17.57 7.59
C VAL A 161 14.49 16.05 7.67
N TRP A 162 14.15 15.40 6.56
CA TRP A 162 13.93 13.95 6.48
C TRP A 162 15.24 13.17 6.59
N CYS A 163 16.33 13.70 6.02
CA CYS A 163 17.67 13.13 6.19
C CYS A 163 18.09 13.14 7.67
N GLU A 164 17.78 14.22 8.39
CA GLU A 164 18.05 14.33 9.83
C GLU A 164 17.15 13.39 10.65
N GLY A 165 15.87 13.26 10.30
CA GLY A 165 14.97 12.27 10.88
C GLY A 165 15.51 10.84 10.73
N TYR A 166 16.00 10.48 9.53
CA TYR A 166 16.64 9.18 9.28
C TYR A 166 17.86 8.98 10.18
N ARG A 167 18.75 9.97 10.26
CA ARG A 167 19.94 9.92 11.13
C ARG A 167 19.57 9.68 12.59
N ILE A 168 18.55 10.38 13.09
CA ILE A 168 18.04 10.22 14.46
C ILE A 168 17.49 8.80 14.68
N CYS A 169 16.73 8.26 13.72
CA CYS A 169 16.23 6.89 13.79
C CYS A 169 17.37 5.88 13.88
N MET A 170 18.40 6.01 13.02
CA MET A 170 19.58 5.15 13.02
C MET A 170 20.37 5.21 14.34
N GLU A 171 20.49 6.41 14.92
CA GLU A 171 21.12 6.63 16.22
C GLU A 171 20.38 5.88 17.35
N ILE A 172 19.04 5.98 17.38
CA ILE A 172 18.20 5.29 18.38
C ILE A 172 18.35 3.78 18.29
N VAL A 173 18.31 3.21 17.07
CA VAL A 173 18.41 1.76 16.88
C VAL A 173 19.85 1.25 16.82
N LYS A 174 20.83 2.14 17.04
CA LYS A 174 22.28 1.84 17.05
C LYS A 174 22.74 1.11 15.78
N ARG A 175 22.26 1.56 14.61
CA ARG A 175 22.72 1.07 13.31
C ARG A 175 23.55 2.14 12.61
N GLU A 176 24.50 1.70 11.80
CA GLU A 176 25.24 2.57 10.91
C GLU A 176 24.49 2.73 9.58
N GLY A 177 24.39 3.95 9.08
CA GLY A 177 23.83 4.25 7.77
C GLY A 177 23.33 5.69 7.67
N GLU A 178 23.51 6.27 6.50
CA GLU A 178 23.10 7.64 6.19
C GLU A 178 22.14 7.62 5.00
N LEU A 179 21.14 8.51 5.04
CA LEU A 179 20.29 8.79 3.89
C LEU A 179 20.85 10.03 3.20
N SER A 180 21.43 9.86 2.02
CA SER A 180 21.94 11.00 1.26
C SER A 180 20.78 11.86 0.74
N LYS A 181 21.01 13.16 0.54
CA LYS A 181 19.98 14.06 -0.03
C LYS A 181 19.48 13.58 -1.39
N THR A 182 20.39 13.05 -2.22
CA THR A 182 20.03 12.49 -3.53
C THR A 182 19.13 11.28 -3.40
N GLU A 183 19.46 10.36 -2.49
CA GLU A 183 18.63 9.19 -2.21
C GLU A 183 17.25 9.60 -1.71
N ALA A 184 17.18 10.48 -0.70
CA ALA A 184 15.93 11.00 -0.17
C ALA A 184 15.06 11.65 -1.26
N VAL A 185 15.65 12.46 -2.15
CA VAL A 185 14.88 13.08 -3.25
C VAL A 185 14.33 12.03 -4.21
N ILE A 186 15.14 11.03 -4.61
CA ILE A 186 14.67 9.98 -5.51
C ILE A 186 13.54 9.18 -4.83
N GLU A 187 13.68 8.85 -3.54
CA GLU A 187 12.64 8.15 -2.77
C GLU A 187 11.35 8.96 -2.66
N ILE A 188 11.43 10.26 -2.36
CA ILE A 188 10.26 11.13 -2.31
C ILE A 188 9.56 11.17 -3.67
N LEU A 189 10.31 11.33 -4.76
CA LEU A 189 9.73 11.39 -6.10
C LEU A 189 9.09 10.05 -6.49
N TYR A 190 9.76 8.93 -6.19
CA TYR A 190 9.25 7.59 -6.39
C TYR A 190 7.96 7.35 -5.61
N THR A 191 7.98 7.51 -4.28
CA THR A 191 6.80 7.30 -3.43
C THR A 191 5.66 8.21 -3.85
N THR A 192 5.89 9.51 -4.09
CA THR A 192 4.87 10.45 -4.60
C THR A 192 4.17 9.91 -5.84
N SER A 193 4.94 9.42 -6.83
CA SER A 193 4.38 8.86 -8.07
C SER A 193 3.53 7.61 -7.83
N GLN A 194 3.96 6.73 -6.92
CA GLN A 194 3.27 5.47 -6.65
C GLN A 194 1.90 5.70 -6.01
N LEU A 195 1.82 6.68 -5.11
CA LEU A 195 0.58 6.97 -4.38
C LEU A 195 -0.54 7.40 -5.33
N ALA A 196 -0.21 8.19 -6.36
CA ALA A 196 -1.18 8.62 -7.36
C ALA A 196 -1.78 7.42 -8.11
N VAL A 197 -0.96 6.43 -8.47
CA VAL A 197 -1.45 5.26 -9.21
C VAL A 197 -2.17 4.24 -8.30
N VAL A 198 -1.79 4.12 -7.03
CA VAL A 198 -2.50 3.28 -6.06
C VAL A 198 -3.90 3.81 -5.81
N LEU A 199 -4.03 5.12 -5.57
CA LEU A 199 -5.33 5.80 -5.46
C LEU A 199 -6.18 5.52 -6.71
N GLN A 200 -5.59 5.69 -7.90
CA GLN A 200 -6.32 5.48 -9.14
C GLN A 200 -6.83 4.05 -9.31
N LYS A 201 -6.00 3.06 -8.98
CA LYS A 201 -6.40 1.66 -9.01
C LYS A 201 -7.62 1.42 -8.11
N GLN A 202 -7.60 1.93 -6.88
CA GLN A 202 -8.70 1.77 -5.94
C GLN A 202 -9.98 2.42 -6.45
N THR A 203 -9.90 3.65 -6.97
CA THR A 203 -11.05 4.33 -7.58
C THR A 203 -11.59 3.53 -8.77
N ALA A 204 -10.73 3.02 -9.66
CA ALA A 204 -11.17 2.22 -10.80
C ALA A 204 -11.89 0.94 -10.36
N LEU A 205 -11.35 0.21 -9.38
CA LEU A 205 -11.99 -0.99 -8.84
C LEU A 205 -13.35 -0.68 -8.19
N ALA A 206 -13.45 0.42 -7.43
CA ALA A 206 -14.70 0.89 -6.84
C ALA A 206 -15.76 1.19 -7.92
N MET A 207 -15.37 1.84 -9.02
CA MET A 207 -16.29 2.14 -10.12
C MET A 207 -16.68 0.91 -10.93
N ILE A 208 -15.77 -0.04 -11.14
CA ILE A 208 -16.09 -1.34 -11.76
C ILE A 208 -17.15 -2.07 -10.92
N GLN A 209 -16.96 -2.12 -9.60
CA GLN A 209 -17.92 -2.75 -8.69
C GLN A 209 -19.31 -2.11 -8.78
N ILE A 210 -19.40 -0.78 -8.76
CA ILE A 210 -20.68 -0.06 -8.92
C ILE A 210 -21.33 -0.43 -10.26
N ARG A 211 -20.56 -0.46 -11.35
CA ARG A 211 -21.05 -0.84 -12.69
C ARG A 211 -21.51 -2.29 -12.79
N TRP A 212 -20.96 -3.19 -11.99
CA TRP A 212 -21.43 -4.57 -11.88
C TRP A 212 -22.71 -4.74 -11.07
N GLY A 213 -23.33 -3.64 -10.61
CA GLY A 213 -24.59 -3.68 -9.89
C GLY A 213 -24.44 -3.81 -8.38
N PHE A 214 -23.24 -3.55 -7.84
CA PHE A 214 -22.94 -3.56 -6.42
C PHE A 214 -22.64 -2.15 -5.91
N PRO A 215 -23.62 -1.23 -5.88
CA PRO A 215 -23.39 0.14 -5.46
C PRO A 215 -22.99 0.21 -3.99
N PHE A 216 -22.26 1.24 -3.60
CA PHE A 216 -21.96 1.48 -2.19
C PHE A 216 -23.15 2.15 -1.50
N HIS A 217 -23.40 1.72 -0.27
CA HIS A 217 -24.47 2.22 0.60
C HIS A 217 -23.88 2.97 1.78
N PHE A 218 -24.66 3.86 2.39
CA PHE A 218 -24.23 4.69 3.52
C PHE A 218 -23.51 3.88 4.61
N ILE A 219 -24.01 2.70 4.96
CA ILE A 219 -23.40 1.80 5.94
C ILE A 219 -21.97 1.37 5.57
N HIS A 220 -21.64 1.21 4.29
CA HIS A 220 -20.29 0.86 3.85
C HIS A 220 -19.30 2.01 4.05
N PHE A 221 -19.77 3.25 3.94
CA PHE A 221 -18.95 4.42 4.21
C PHE A 221 -18.74 4.63 5.71
N VAL A 222 -19.78 4.41 6.52
CA VAL A 222 -19.64 4.39 7.98
C VAL A 222 -18.66 3.31 8.41
N ALA A 223 -18.78 2.10 7.85
CA ALA A 223 -17.85 1.00 8.13
C ALA A 223 -16.42 1.38 7.75
N ALA A 224 -16.21 2.01 6.59
CA ALA A 224 -14.88 2.48 6.18
C ALA A 224 -14.34 3.59 7.08
N ILE A 225 -15.17 4.54 7.55
CA ILE A 225 -14.76 5.56 8.53
C ILE A 225 -14.31 4.89 9.83
N VAL A 226 -15.13 3.98 10.36
CA VAL A 226 -14.84 3.22 11.59
C VAL A 226 -13.55 2.42 11.42
N GLU A 227 -13.39 1.71 10.30
CA GLU A 227 -12.18 0.96 9.99
C GLU A 227 -10.93 1.86 9.98
N ASN A 228 -11.01 3.08 9.43
CA ASN A 228 -9.90 4.03 9.52
C ASN A 228 -9.64 4.54 10.94
N MET A 229 -10.69 4.80 11.72
CA MET A 229 -10.54 5.22 13.13
C MET A 229 -9.86 4.12 13.95
N PHE A 230 -10.11 2.85 13.63
CA PHE A 230 -9.50 1.68 14.26
C PHE A 230 -8.45 1.00 13.37
N LEU A 231 -7.80 1.76 12.48
CA LEU A 231 -6.91 1.22 11.44
C LEU A 231 -5.85 0.28 12.03
N HIS A 232 -5.30 0.62 13.20
CA HIS A 232 -4.32 -0.21 13.89
C HIS A 232 -4.83 -1.64 14.20
N GLN A 233 -6.07 -1.76 14.70
CA GLN A 233 -6.67 -3.07 15.02
C GLN A 233 -7.06 -3.83 13.74
N MET A 234 -7.52 -3.10 12.72
CA MET A 234 -7.94 -3.66 11.43
C MET A 234 -6.76 -4.23 10.65
N VAL A 235 -5.65 -3.49 10.63
CA VAL A 235 -4.36 -3.96 10.08
C VAL A 235 -3.89 -5.23 10.81
N GLN A 236 -3.98 -5.29 12.14
CA GLN A 236 -3.62 -6.50 12.89
C GLN A 236 -4.49 -7.72 12.54
N PHE A 237 -5.78 -7.53 12.25
CA PHE A 237 -6.67 -8.64 11.96
C PHE A 237 -6.58 -9.12 10.51
N LYS A 238 -6.60 -8.19 9.55
CA LYS A 238 -6.69 -8.49 8.12
C LYS A 238 -5.31 -8.63 7.48
N TYR A 239 -4.42 -7.71 7.80
CA TYR A 239 -3.15 -7.56 7.11
C TYR A 239 -2.06 -8.45 7.71
N ALA A 240 -2.09 -8.76 9.01
CA ALA A 240 -1.07 -9.58 9.66
C ALA A 240 -0.83 -10.96 9.00
N TRP A 241 -1.89 -11.63 8.54
CA TRP A 241 -1.77 -12.95 7.89
C TRP A 241 -1.15 -12.86 6.49
N ILE A 242 -1.59 -11.91 5.67
CA ILE A 242 -1.04 -11.68 4.32
C ILE A 242 0.41 -11.19 4.41
N HIS A 243 0.67 -10.26 5.34
CA HIS A 243 2.00 -9.76 5.65
C HIS A 243 2.93 -10.91 6.05
N LYS A 244 2.51 -11.75 7.01
CA LYS A 244 3.28 -12.92 7.44
C LYS A 244 3.55 -13.88 6.27
N LEU A 245 2.53 -14.18 5.46
CA LEU A 245 2.69 -15.01 4.28
C LEU A 245 3.73 -14.42 3.30
N CYS A 246 3.71 -13.10 3.09
CA CYS A 246 4.71 -12.43 2.26
C CYS A 246 6.12 -12.65 2.82
N HIS A 247 6.35 -12.46 4.12
CA HIS A 247 7.69 -12.66 4.72
C HIS A 247 8.16 -14.12 4.71
N GLU A 248 7.24 -15.08 4.84
CA GLU A 248 7.56 -16.51 4.82
C GLU A 248 7.83 -17.05 3.41
N VAL A 249 7.09 -16.57 2.40
CA VAL A 249 7.22 -17.00 1.01
C VAL A 249 8.07 -16.00 0.22
N GLN A 250 9.39 -16.21 0.21
CA GLN A 250 10.36 -15.28 -0.37
C GLN A 250 10.07 -14.77 -1.80
N PRO A 251 9.57 -15.59 -2.75
CA PRO A 251 9.22 -15.05 -4.06
C PRO A 251 7.98 -14.16 -4.03
N LEU A 252 7.01 -14.42 -3.14
CA LEU A 252 5.86 -13.54 -2.91
C LEU A 252 6.31 -12.23 -2.24
N TYR A 253 7.22 -12.29 -1.26
CA TYR A 253 7.87 -11.11 -0.68
C TYR A 253 8.42 -10.21 -1.80
N ARG A 254 9.27 -10.75 -2.67
CA ARG A 254 9.91 -9.99 -3.76
C ARG A 254 8.90 -9.43 -4.76
N LEU A 255 7.82 -10.16 -5.01
CA LEU A 255 6.77 -9.77 -5.95
C LEU A 255 5.88 -8.66 -5.38
N ALA A 256 5.43 -8.75 -4.14
CA ALA A 256 4.32 -7.94 -3.65
C ALA A 256 4.65 -7.03 -2.48
N HIS A 257 5.67 -7.33 -1.67
CA HIS A 257 5.89 -6.66 -0.39
C HIS A 257 7.28 -6.01 -0.24
N LEU A 258 8.29 -6.50 -0.97
CA LEU A 258 9.64 -5.94 -0.90
C LEU A 258 9.69 -4.45 -1.29
N GLU A 259 8.83 -4.05 -2.22
CA GLU A 259 8.72 -2.65 -2.66
C GLU A 259 8.39 -1.69 -1.51
N HIS A 260 7.60 -2.14 -0.52
CA HIS A 260 7.31 -1.41 0.71
C HIS A 260 8.54 -1.28 1.63
N HIS A 261 9.41 -2.29 1.64
CA HIS A 261 10.59 -2.35 2.52
C HIS A 261 11.83 -1.66 1.96
N ILE A 262 11.99 -1.58 0.64
CA ILE A 262 13.17 -0.93 0.04
C ILE A 262 13.15 0.60 0.20
N CYS A 263 11.99 1.17 0.48
CA CYS A 263 11.80 2.61 0.71
C CYS A 263 12.13 2.98 2.16
N LYS A 264 12.94 4.03 2.37
CA LYS A 264 13.45 4.39 3.70
C LYS A 264 12.58 5.40 4.45
N GLY A 265 11.25 5.22 4.45
CA GLY A 265 10.39 5.96 5.40
C GLY A 265 10.19 7.45 5.11
N THR A 266 10.06 7.83 3.85
CA THR A 266 9.65 9.20 3.48
C THR A 266 8.49 9.14 2.50
N TYR A 267 7.27 9.44 2.96
CA TYR A 267 6.05 9.31 2.16
C TYR A 267 5.17 10.56 2.29
N PRO A 268 4.71 11.15 1.17
CA PRO A 268 3.98 12.40 1.21
C PRO A 268 2.55 12.27 1.71
N ILE A 269 1.84 11.14 1.53
CA ILE A 269 0.49 11.02 2.09
C ILE A 269 -0.25 9.66 2.16
N THR A 270 0.08 8.54 1.52
CA THR A 270 -0.72 7.28 1.73
C THR A 270 0.18 6.05 1.79
N PRO A 271 -0.32 4.84 2.15
CA PRO A 271 0.49 3.87 2.86
C PRO A 271 1.66 3.48 2.00
N ALA A 272 2.78 3.21 2.66
CA ALA A 272 4.00 2.71 2.10
C ALA A 272 3.86 1.42 1.26
N ALA A 273 2.64 1.00 0.91
CA ALA A 273 2.35 -0.23 0.22
C ALA A 273 2.98 -0.25 -1.19
N GLY A 274 3.63 -1.35 -1.52
CA GLY A 274 4.05 -1.64 -2.89
C GLY A 274 2.87 -1.62 -3.86
N LEU A 275 3.14 -1.42 -5.16
CA LEU A 275 2.13 -1.39 -6.22
C LEU A 275 1.22 -2.62 -6.16
N TRP A 276 1.84 -3.78 -5.92
CA TRP A 276 1.19 -5.09 -5.90
C TRP A 276 0.72 -5.55 -4.52
N GLU A 277 1.11 -4.85 -3.46
CA GLU A 277 0.73 -5.18 -2.09
C GLU A 277 -0.76 -5.03 -1.87
N VAL A 278 -1.27 -3.84 -2.21
CA VAL A 278 -2.71 -3.56 -2.21
C VAL A 278 -3.47 -4.51 -3.13
N TRP A 279 -2.81 -5.03 -4.16
CA TRP A 279 -3.43 -5.98 -5.08
C TRP A 279 -3.65 -7.35 -4.43
N ILE A 280 -2.65 -7.92 -3.75
CA ILE A 280 -2.80 -9.22 -3.06
C ILE A 280 -3.80 -9.17 -1.89
N GLU A 281 -4.11 -7.98 -1.40
CA GLU A 281 -5.19 -7.71 -0.44
C GLU A 281 -6.60 -7.64 -1.07
N GLY A 282 -6.74 -8.09 -2.33
CA GLY A 282 -8.00 -8.07 -3.07
C GLY A 282 -8.24 -6.76 -3.83
N GLY A 283 -7.17 -6.01 -4.10
CA GLY A 283 -7.24 -4.71 -4.76
C GLY A 283 -7.64 -3.56 -3.84
N THR A 284 -7.83 -3.84 -2.55
CA THR A 284 -8.31 -2.89 -1.55
C THR A 284 -7.47 -3.03 -0.29
N LEU A 285 -6.95 -1.93 0.24
CA LEU A 285 -6.19 -1.96 1.50
C LEU A 285 -7.10 -2.34 2.69
N ASN A 286 -8.38 -2.00 2.59
CA ASN A 286 -9.38 -1.98 3.66
C ASN A 286 -10.80 -2.09 3.04
N PHE A 287 -11.89 -2.16 3.82
CA PHE A 287 -13.26 -1.91 3.33
C PHE A 287 -13.45 -0.49 2.75
N CYS A 288 -12.42 0.36 2.88
CA CYS A 288 -12.26 1.72 2.35
C CYS A 288 -12.34 1.91 0.83
N ASN A 289 -12.55 0.87 0.01
CA ASN A 289 -12.76 1.08 -1.43
C ASN A 289 -13.96 2.00 -1.71
N THR A 290 -14.91 2.05 -0.78
CA THR A 290 -16.01 3.00 -0.76
C THR A 290 -15.51 4.45 -0.69
N LEU A 291 -14.48 4.74 0.10
CA LEU A 291 -13.96 6.10 0.26
C LEU A 291 -13.32 6.61 -1.04
N ALA A 292 -12.75 5.71 -1.84
CA ALA A 292 -12.20 6.01 -3.17
C ALA A 292 -13.25 6.61 -4.13
N CYS A 293 -14.55 6.34 -3.94
CA CYS A 293 -15.62 6.89 -4.77
C CYS A 293 -16.27 8.17 -4.21
N ILE A 294 -15.84 8.67 -3.05
CA ILE A 294 -16.35 9.95 -2.51
C ILE A 294 -15.56 11.11 -3.09
N PRO A 295 -16.23 12.12 -3.66
CA PRO A 295 -15.60 13.34 -4.13
C PRO A 295 -15.27 14.32 -2.98
N TYR A 296 -14.60 13.86 -1.92
CA TYR A 296 -14.23 14.71 -0.78
C TYR A 296 -12.73 14.73 -0.58
N ILE A 297 -12.09 15.74 -1.16
CA ILE A 297 -10.63 15.96 -1.11
C ILE A 297 -10.11 15.94 0.33
N PHE A 298 -10.83 16.55 1.28
CA PHE A 298 -10.45 16.54 2.69
C PHE A 298 -10.55 15.15 3.33
N PHE A 299 -11.42 14.26 2.83
CA PHE A 299 -11.56 12.91 3.37
C PHE A 299 -10.38 12.09 2.89
N HIS A 300 -10.06 12.18 1.60
CA HIS A 300 -8.83 11.61 1.02
C HIS A 300 -7.61 12.14 1.76
N ALA A 301 -7.49 13.45 1.95
CA ALA A 301 -6.36 14.08 2.63
C ALA A 301 -6.31 13.78 4.15
N ALA A 302 -7.44 13.64 4.85
CA ALA A 302 -7.49 13.30 6.27
C ALA A 302 -7.27 11.80 6.55
N VAL A 303 -7.60 10.92 5.59
CA VAL A 303 -7.21 9.51 5.61
C VAL A 303 -5.73 9.34 5.28
N SER A 304 -5.22 10.24 4.45
CA SER A 304 -3.82 10.33 4.06
C SER A 304 -2.90 10.94 5.13
N GLY A 305 -3.36 11.98 5.82
CA GLY A 305 -2.56 12.77 6.77
C GLY A 305 -1.94 11.94 7.91
N PRO A 306 -2.67 11.04 8.58
CA PRO A 306 -2.09 10.13 9.57
C PRO A 306 -0.97 9.25 8.99
N ASN A 307 -1.05 8.84 7.72
CA ASN A 307 0.02 8.07 7.08
C ASN A 307 1.32 8.88 6.91
N VAL A 308 1.23 10.20 6.68
CA VAL A 308 2.41 11.09 6.70
C VAL A 308 3.07 11.04 8.06
N VAL A 309 2.27 11.16 9.13
CA VAL A 309 2.81 11.21 10.49
C VAL A 309 3.51 9.91 10.84
N VAL A 310 3.02 8.77 10.36
CA VAL A 310 3.53 7.45 10.76
C VAL A 310 4.62 6.87 9.87
N HIS A 311 4.69 7.30 8.62
CA HIS A 311 5.71 6.86 7.69
C HIS A 311 6.75 7.92 7.35
N THR A 312 6.64 9.15 7.88
CA THR A 312 7.68 10.17 7.70
C THR A 312 8.59 10.24 8.93
N MET A 313 9.90 10.18 8.70
CA MET A 313 10.89 10.33 9.75
C MET A 313 10.95 11.77 10.26
N TRP A 314 10.29 12.03 11.40
CA TRP A 314 10.39 13.33 12.06
C TRP A 314 11.78 13.55 12.66
N PRO A 315 12.35 14.77 12.58
CA PRO A 315 13.69 15.10 13.07
C PRO A 315 13.71 15.27 14.60
N HIS A 316 12.98 14.44 15.34
CA HIS A 316 12.88 14.55 16.80
C HIS A 316 12.63 13.19 17.45
N LYS A 317 13.45 12.85 18.46
CA LYS A 317 13.41 11.54 19.13
C LYS A 317 12.04 11.19 19.70
N SER A 318 11.32 12.16 20.27
CA SER A 318 9.98 11.95 20.84
C SER A 318 8.86 11.72 19.81
N LEU A 319 9.16 11.90 18.52
CA LEU A 319 8.20 11.70 17.42
C LEU A 319 8.53 10.46 16.60
N VAL A 320 9.56 9.70 16.98
CA VAL A 320 9.90 8.44 16.33
C VAL A 320 8.84 7.40 16.65
N GLN A 321 8.33 6.75 15.61
CA GLN A 321 7.29 5.74 15.73
C GLN A 321 7.83 4.35 15.42
N TRP A 322 7.18 3.33 15.99
CA TRP A 322 7.55 1.93 15.78
C TRP A 322 7.43 1.53 14.31
N HIS A 323 6.41 2.01 13.61
CA HIS A 323 6.26 1.71 12.19
C HIS A 323 7.28 2.44 11.32
N THR A 324 7.71 3.66 11.67
CA THR A 324 8.84 4.29 10.97
C THR A 324 10.12 3.45 11.13
N LEU A 325 10.33 2.85 12.32
CA LEU A 325 11.46 1.96 12.55
C LEU A 325 11.32 0.59 11.89
N HIS A 326 10.10 0.13 11.59
CA HIS A 326 9.87 -1.08 10.81
C HIS A 326 10.64 -1.03 9.48
N HIS A 327 10.59 0.10 8.78
CA HIS A 327 11.32 0.30 7.53
C HIS A 327 12.84 0.39 7.70
N VAL A 328 13.34 0.93 8.81
CA VAL A 328 14.78 1.06 9.06
C VAL A 328 15.39 -0.27 9.55
N THR A 329 14.64 -0.99 10.36
CA THR A 329 15.13 -2.19 11.04
C THR A 329 14.73 -3.48 10.35
N HIS A 330 13.82 -3.40 9.37
CA HIS A 330 13.06 -4.54 8.82
C HIS A 330 12.39 -5.33 9.95
N SER A 331 11.76 -4.60 10.87
CA SER A 331 11.21 -5.17 12.10
C SER A 331 10.08 -6.14 11.81
N ASP A 332 9.90 -7.16 12.64
CA ASP A 332 8.70 -8.01 12.62
C ASP A 332 7.46 -7.34 13.25
N ILE A 333 7.59 -6.07 13.68
CA ILE A 333 6.50 -5.26 14.27
C ILE A 333 5.84 -4.40 13.21
N TYR A 334 4.53 -4.58 13.00
CA TYR A 334 3.73 -3.73 12.11
C TYR A 334 2.91 -2.66 12.89
N ALA A 335 3.09 -2.57 14.20
CA ALA A 335 2.41 -1.61 15.04
C ALA A 335 2.86 -0.16 14.77
N VAL A 336 1.88 0.75 14.66
CA VAL A 336 2.10 2.18 14.37
C VAL A 336 2.89 2.86 15.50
N ASN A 337 2.29 2.95 16.70
CA ASN A 337 2.85 3.71 17.82
C ASN A 337 3.16 2.87 19.06
N VAL A 338 2.38 1.82 19.33
CA VAL A 338 2.53 1.00 20.54
C VAL A 338 2.48 -0.46 20.11
N PRO A 339 3.53 -1.25 20.38
CA PRO A 339 3.52 -2.68 20.11
C PRO A 339 2.32 -3.35 20.80
N SER A 340 1.66 -4.26 20.11
CA SER A 340 0.62 -5.08 20.71
C SER A 340 1.20 -6.08 21.71
N LYS A 341 0.37 -6.68 22.56
CA LYS A 341 0.81 -7.77 23.45
C LYS A 341 1.42 -8.95 22.68
N ASN A 342 0.93 -9.20 21.46
CA ASN A 342 1.51 -10.22 20.59
C ASN A 342 2.91 -9.81 20.13
N ASP A 343 3.09 -8.57 19.69
CA ASP A 343 4.40 -8.03 19.32
C ASP A 343 5.37 -8.12 20.52
N GLU A 344 4.97 -7.70 21.72
CA GLU A 344 5.82 -7.79 22.92
C GLU A 344 6.25 -9.23 23.25
N THR A 345 5.39 -10.20 22.98
CA THR A 345 5.65 -11.60 23.29
C THR A 345 6.61 -12.22 22.28
N PHE A 346 6.34 -12.00 20.99
CA PHE A 346 6.93 -12.76 19.88
C PHE A 346 8.01 -12.00 19.11
N SER A 347 7.95 -10.66 19.07
CA SER A 347 8.93 -9.85 18.35
C SER A 347 10.26 -9.84 19.07
N ARG A 348 11.33 -10.09 18.30
CA ARG A 348 12.71 -9.92 18.78
C ARG A 348 13.10 -8.45 18.87
N ASP A 349 12.51 -7.64 18.01
CA ASP A 349 12.83 -6.21 17.88
C ASP A 349 12.17 -5.38 18.99
N VAL A 350 10.99 -5.76 19.50
CA VAL A 350 10.40 -5.07 20.67
C VAL A 350 11.38 -5.14 21.85
N LYS A 351 11.85 -6.34 22.18
CA LYS A 351 12.75 -6.55 23.32
C LYS A 351 14.07 -5.79 23.15
N LYS A 352 14.52 -5.62 21.91
CA LYS A 352 15.78 -4.95 21.58
C LYS A 352 15.68 -3.42 21.60
N TYR A 353 14.58 -2.85 21.12
CA TYR A 353 14.47 -1.41 20.89
C TYR A 353 13.47 -0.68 21.80
N LYS A 354 12.74 -1.38 22.67
CA LYS A 354 11.74 -0.76 23.56
C LYS A 354 12.34 0.28 24.51
N GLU A 355 13.45 -0.02 25.15
CA GLU A 355 14.13 0.93 26.06
C GLU A 355 14.68 2.16 25.31
N PRO A 356 15.35 2.05 24.14
CA PRO A 356 15.72 3.20 23.33
C PRO A 356 14.55 4.10 22.85
N LEU A 357 13.31 3.59 22.88
CA LEU A 357 12.11 4.27 22.37
C LEU A 357 11.18 4.82 23.45
N GLN A 358 11.52 4.62 24.72
CA GLN A 358 10.87 5.23 25.88
C GLN A 358 11.65 6.45 26.36
#